data_AF-A0A7J6P613-F1
#
_entry.id   AF-A0A7J6P613-F1
#
_cell.length_a   1.000
_cell.length_b   1.000
_cell.length_c   1.000
_cell.angle_alpha   90.00
_cell.angle_beta   90.00
_cell.angle_gamma   90.00
#
_symmetry.space_group_name_H-M   'P 1'
#
loop_
_entity.id
_entity.type
_entity.pdbx_description
1 polymer ?
#
loop_
_entity_poly.entity_id
_entity_poly.type
_entity_poly.pdbx_seq_one_letter_code
_entity_poly.pdbx_strand_id
1 'polypeptide(L)'
;MSDIRIQRMGAVAPLIVIISTIAAPAGIGGGILFTPVLHLIGKLDSKEASATSQALIAAAQVASCVINFWTQWEEPRKPLIILPYVIIMLPCIVAGAVIGVYLNQILPQLIILILYVVVSAFSTVKTTRKGIKQYKAESAARRRRRNHELQPSPNQEGAVKLEDANEEKADPFLVMPSRRALALYWTTAFLIWVLCLIFPLL
;
A
#
# COMPACT_ATOMS: atom_id res chain seq x y z
N MET A 1 -38.23 -1.25 -5.18
CA MET A 1 -36.91 -1.45 -5.85
C MET A 1 -35.72 -1.09 -4.96
N SER A 2 -35.86 -0.16 -4.01
CA SER A 2 -34.84 0.20 -3.01
C SER A 2 -34.50 -0.93 -2.03
N ASP A 3 -35.47 -1.70 -1.56
CA ASP A 3 -35.27 -2.72 -0.51
C ASP A 3 -34.37 -3.88 -0.95
N ILE A 4 -34.46 -4.28 -2.23
CA ILE A 4 -33.60 -5.32 -2.82
C ILE A 4 -32.14 -4.83 -2.96
N ARG A 5 -31.92 -3.53 -3.24
CA ARG A 5 -30.56 -2.97 -3.26
C ARG A 5 -29.97 -2.91 -1.86
N ILE A 6 -30.76 -2.50 -0.87
CA ILE A 6 -30.33 -2.41 0.53
C ILE A 6 -30.00 -3.80 1.11
N GLN A 7 -30.83 -4.81 0.87
CA GLN A 7 -30.55 -6.20 1.27
C GLN A 7 -29.27 -6.74 0.64
N ARG A 8 -29.03 -6.45 -0.65
CA ARG A 8 -27.83 -6.93 -1.37
C ARG A 8 -26.57 -6.21 -0.93
N MET A 9 -26.63 -4.90 -0.67
CA MET A 9 -25.51 -4.14 -0.10
C MET A 9 -25.21 -4.58 1.34
N GLY A 10 -26.24 -4.94 2.12
CA GLY A 10 -26.10 -5.52 3.45
C GLY A 10 -25.32 -6.84 3.46
N ALA A 11 -25.45 -7.67 2.43
CA ALA A 11 -24.68 -8.91 2.29
C ALA A 11 -23.23 -8.70 1.83
N VAL A 12 -22.95 -7.61 1.09
CA VAL A 12 -21.60 -7.32 0.56
C VAL A 12 -20.70 -6.70 1.63
N ALA A 13 -21.27 -5.89 2.52
CA ALA A 13 -20.55 -5.23 3.61
C ALA A 13 -19.70 -6.17 4.50
N PRO A 14 -20.23 -7.30 5.04
CA PRO A 14 -19.41 -8.21 5.85
C PRO A 14 -18.29 -8.87 5.05
N LEU A 15 -18.51 -9.17 3.77
CA LEU A 15 -17.48 -9.76 2.90
C LEU A 15 -16.30 -8.81 2.73
N ILE A 16 -16.60 -7.53 2.51
CA ILE A 16 -15.61 -6.47 2.42
C ILE A 16 -14.80 -6.34 3.71
N VAL A 17 -15.46 -6.39 4.88
CA VAL A 17 -14.80 -6.33 6.19
C VAL A 17 -13.86 -7.52 6.39
N ILE A 18 -14.29 -8.73 6.01
CA ILE A 18 -13.44 -9.93 6.09
C ILE A 18 -12.21 -9.77 5.18
N ILE A 19 -12.42 -9.36 3.94
CA ILE A 19 -11.32 -9.11 2.98
C ILE A 19 -10.35 -8.06 3.53
N SER A 20 -10.87 -6.96 4.06
CA SER A 20 -10.06 -5.86 4.61
C SER A 20 -9.24 -6.31 5.82
N THR A 21 -9.84 -7.07 6.73
CA THR A 21 -9.16 -7.56 7.95
C THR A 21 -7.99 -8.49 7.60
N ILE A 22 -8.15 -9.36 6.60
CA ILE A 22 -7.08 -10.24 6.12
C ILE A 22 -6.00 -9.46 5.36
N ALA A 23 -6.38 -8.40 4.65
CA ALA A 23 -5.46 -7.59 3.86
C ALA A 23 -4.72 -6.50 4.65
N ALA A 24 -5.20 -6.13 5.85
CA ALA A 24 -4.58 -5.08 6.67
C ALA A 24 -3.13 -5.41 7.08
N PRO A 25 -2.78 -6.63 7.55
CA PRO A 25 -1.39 -7.00 7.85
C PRO A 25 -0.47 -6.96 6.62
N ALA A 26 -1.03 -7.12 5.42
CA ALA A 26 -0.28 -7.05 4.17
C ALA A 26 0.00 -5.60 3.70
N GLY A 27 -0.58 -4.58 4.35
CA GLY A 27 -0.42 -3.18 3.98
C GLY A 27 -1.10 -2.76 2.67
N ILE A 28 -1.88 -3.65 2.05
CA ILE A 28 -2.54 -3.40 0.75
C ILE A 28 -3.93 -2.74 0.93
N GLY A 29 -4.55 -2.89 2.11
CA GLY A 29 -5.85 -2.27 2.41
C GLY A 29 -7.03 -2.83 1.58
N GLY A 30 -6.93 -4.05 1.05
CA GLY A 30 -8.04 -4.79 0.42
C GLY A 30 -8.50 -4.29 -0.97
N GLY A 31 -7.95 -3.17 -1.47
CA GLY A 31 -8.47 -2.48 -2.64
C GLY A 31 -8.54 -3.27 -3.95
N ILE A 32 -7.63 -4.23 -4.13
CA ILE A 32 -7.57 -5.06 -5.34
C ILE A 32 -8.83 -5.94 -5.49
N LEU A 33 -9.53 -6.23 -4.39
CA LEU A 33 -10.71 -7.09 -4.41
C LEU A 33 -12.03 -6.32 -4.34
N PHE A 34 -12.03 -5.06 -3.89
CA PHE A 34 -13.27 -4.30 -3.70
C PHE A 34 -14.00 -4.01 -5.02
N THR A 35 -13.31 -3.51 -6.05
CA THR A 35 -13.94 -3.17 -7.33
C THR A 35 -14.67 -4.34 -8.00
N PRO A 36 -14.06 -5.53 -8.20
CA PRO A 36 -14.78 -6.66 -8.79
C PRO A 36 -15.88 -7.22 -7.86
N VAL A 37 -15.69 -7.20 -6.54
CA VAL A 37 -16.70 -7.67 -5.57
C VAL A 37 -17.94 -6.78 -5.58
N LEU A 38 -17.78 -5.45 -5.60
CA LEU A 38 -18.89 -4.51 -5.67
C LEU A 38 -19.65 -4.63 -7.01
N HIS A 39 -18.93 -4.85 -8.11
CA HIS A 39 -19.54 -5.00 -9.42
C HIS A 39 -20.32 -6.33 -9.56
N LEU A 40 -19.70 -7.48 -9.22
CA LEU A 40 -20.30 -8.81 -9.39
C LEU A 40 -21.43 -9.09 -8.37
N ILE A 41 -21.20 -8.78 -7.09
CA ILE A 41 -22.12 -9.17 -6.00
C ILE A 41 -23.14 -8.05 -5.75
N GLY A 42 -22.65 -6.80 -5.70
CA GLY A 42 -23.49 -5.62 -5.51
C GLY A 42 -24.38 -5.32 -6.72
N LYS A 43 -24.02 -5.77 -7.94
CA LYS A 43 -24.60 -5.28 -9.21
C LYS A 43 -24.75 -3.76 -9.21
N LEU A 44 -23.76 -3.08 -8.63
CA LEU A 44 -23.63 -1.63 -8.73
C LEU A 44 -23.21 -1.30 -10.16
N ASP A 45 -23.69 -0.16 -10.65
CA ASP A 45 -23.23 0.34 -11.93
C ASP A 45 -21.71 0.52 -11.88
N SER A 46 -21.04 0.32 -13.01
CA SER A 46 -19.57 0.34 -13.11
C SER A 46 -18.96 1.60 -12.50
N LYS A 47 -19.64 2.73 -12.64
CA LYS A 47 -19.22 4.02 -12.11
C LYS A 47 -19.40 4.13 -10.60
N GLU A 48 -20.53 3.64 -10.07
CA GLU A 48 -20.82 3.63 -8.63
C GLU A 48 -19.93 2.64 -7.87
N ALA A 49 -19.66 1.46 -8.45
CA ALA A 49 -18.79 0.45 -7.86
C ALA A 49 -17.35 0.96 -7.72
N SER A 50 -16.83 1.64 -8.75
CA SER A 50 -15.48 2.21 -8.73
C SER A 50 -15.34 3.34 -7.71
N ALA A 51 -16.31 4.27 -7.67
CA ALA A 51 -16.30 5.37 -6.71
C ALA A 51 -16.36 4.87 -5.25
N THR A 52 -17.25 3.92 -4.98
CA THR A 52 -17.41 3.34 -3.63
C THR A 52 -16.17 2.54 -3.20
N SER A 53 -15.56 1.79 -4.13
CA SER A 53 -14.32 1.05 -3.89
C SER A 53 -13.18 2.00 -3.50
N GLN A 54 -12.98 3.09 -4.25
CA GLN A 54 -11.93 4.07 -3.96
C GLN A 54 -12.14 4.76 -2.61
N ALA A 55 -13.38 5.12 -2.28
CA ALA A 55 -13.71 5.70 -0.97
C ALA A 55 -13.35 4.76 0.18
N LEU A 56 -13.62 3.47 0.03
CA LEU A 56 -13.32 2.46 1.04
C LEU A 56 -11.80 2.22 1.20
N ILE A 57 -11.06 2.17 0.09
CA ILE A 57 -9.60 2.07 0.11
C ILE A 57 -9.02 3.28 0.85
N ALA A 58 -9.48 4.49 0.51
CA ALA A 58 -9.04 5.72 1.17
C ALA A 58 -9.31 5.67 2.68
N ALA A 59 -10.50 5.25 3.09
CA ALA A 59 -10.85 5.09 4.50
C ALA A 59 -9.92 4.11 5.23
N ALA A 60 -9.62 2.95 4.62
CA ALA A 60 -8.72 1.95 5.21
C ALA A 60 -7.28 2.47 5.35
N GLN A 61 -6.80 3.24 4.39
CA GLN A 61 -5.46 3.85 4.44
C GLN A 61 -5.39 4.96 5.49
N VAL A 62 -6.44 5.79 5.62
CA VAL A 62 -6.53 6.80 6.69
C VAL A 62 -6.53 6.14 8.06
N ALA A 63 -7.34 5.10 8.26
CA ALA A 63 -7.34 4.35 9.52
C ALA A 63 -5.96 3.77 9.85
N SER A 64 -5.29 3.18 8.84
CA SER A 64 -3.93 2.64 9.02
C SER A 64 -2.93 3.75 9.35
N CYS A 65 -3.03 4.92 8.71
CA CYS A 65 -2.18 6.07 8.99
C CYS A 65 -2.34 6.56 10.43
N VAL A 66 -3.59 6.67 10.91
CA VAL A 66 -3.90 7.09 12.28
C VAL A 66 -3.30 6.10 13.30
N ILE A 67 -3.46 4.79 13.08
CA ILE A 67 -2.89 3.76 13.97
C ILE A 67 -1.36 3.85 13.96
N ASN A 68 -0.73 3.91 12.78
CA ASN A 68 0.73 4.01 12.68
C ASN A 68 1.27 5.30 13.32
N PHE A 69 0.56 6.42 13.19
CA PHE A 69 0.95 7.70 13.79
C PHE A 69 0.82 7.64 15.32
N TRP A 70 -0.23 7.00 15.83
CA TRP A 70 -0.39 6.80 17.27
C TRP A 70 0.72 5.88 17.83
N THR A 71 1.02 4.76 17.17
CA THR A 71 2.14 3.89 17.58
C THR A 71 3.49 4.62 17.54
N GLN A 72 3.71 5.50 16.55
CA GLN A 72 4.92 6.32 16.46
C GLN A 72 5.04 7.34 17.61
N TRP A 73 3.90 7.85 18.10
CA TRP A 73 3.86 8.75 19.25
C TRP A 73 4.22 8.04 20.56
N GLU A 74 3.80 6.78 20.72
CA GLU A 74 4.09 5.96 21.90
C GLU A 74 5.55 5.43 21.90
N GLU A 75 6.11 5.09 20.74
CA GLU A 75 7.48 4.55 20.62
C GLU A 75 8.41 5.42 19.74
N PRO A 76 8.90 6.59 20.23
CA PRO A 76 9.71 7.51 19.43
C PRO A 76 11.11 6.99 19.05
N ARG A 77 11.56 5.86 19.63
CA ARG A 77 12.92 5.30 19.39
C ARG A 77 13.06 4.49 18.10
N LYS A 78 11.96 4.15 17.43
CA LYS A 78 11.99 3.47 16.13
C LYS A 78 11.13 4.26 15.15
N PRO A 79 11.70 4.91 14.13
CA PRO A 79 10.89 5.48 13.07
C PRO A 79 10.24 4.34 12.28
N LEU A 80 8.92 4.14 12.44
CA LEU A 80 8.16 3.17 11.64
C LEU A 80 8.07 3.61 10.17
N ILE A 81 8.21 4.92 9.90
CA ILE A 81 8.04 5.52 8.58
C ILE A 81 9.36 6.16 8.13
N ILE A 82 9.88 5.72 6.97
CA ILE A 82 11.03 6.34 6.32
C ILE A 82 10.52 7.48 5.42
N LEU A 83 10.35 8.67 5.98
CA LEU A 83 9.83 9.85 5.27
C LEU A 83 10.50 10.15 3.92
N PRO A 84 11.83 10.11 3.75
CA PRO A 84 12.44 10.44 2.45
C PRO A 84 11.99 9.49 1.33
N TYR A 85 11.76 8.22 1.63
CA TYR A 85 11.28 7.25 0.64
C TYR A 85 9.83 7.53 0.21
N VAL A 86 8.97 7.86 1.18
CA VAL A 86 7.57 8.22 0.93
C VAL A 86 7.50 9.44 0.00
N ILE A 87 8.34 10.44 0.23
CA ILE A 87 8.38 11.68 -0.55
C ILE A 87 8.73 11.43 -2.02
N ILE A 88 9.63 10.49 -2.32
CA ILE A 88 10.01 10.15 -3.70
C ILE A 88 8.94 9.27 -4.36
N MET A 89 8.35 8.35 -3.60
CA MET A 89 7.29 7.46 -4.07
C MET A 89 6.00 8.20 -4.40
N LEU A 90 5.63 9.21 -3.60
CA LEU A 90 4.37 9.93 -3.73
C LEU A 90 4.15 10.57 -5.13
N PRO A 91 5.09 11.34 -5.72
CA PRO A 91 4.90 11.88 -7.07
C PRO A 91 4.85 10.78 -8.14
N CYS A 92 5.58 9.67 -7.96
CA CYS A 92 5.53 8.54 -8.89
C CYS A 92 4.14 7.87 -8.88
N ILE A 93 3.56 7.69 -7.68
CA ILE A 93 2.20 7.17 -7.50
C ILE A 93 1.17 8.10 -8.15
N VAL A 94 1.27 9.41 -7.90
CA VAL A 94 0.35 10.40 -8.47
C VAL A 94 0.45 10.44 -10.00
N ALA A 95 1.67 10.47 -10.55
CA ALA A 95 1.89 10.45 -12.00
C ALA A 95 1.30 9.18 -12.64
N GLY A 96 1.53 8.01 -12.04
CA GLY A 96 0.94 6.75 -12.50
C GLY A 96 -0.59 6.74 -12.44
N ALA A 97 -1.18 7.30 -11.37
CA ALA A 97 -2.63 7.40 -11.22
C ALA A 97 -3.26 8.30 -12.31
N VAL A 98 -2.66 9.45 -12.60
CA VAL A 98 -3.13 10.36 -13.66
C VAL A 98 -3.11 9.67 -15.02
N ILE A 99 -1.99 9.05 -15.38
CA ILE A 99 -1.88 8.27 -16.64
C ILE A 99 -2.94 7.17 -16.69
N GLY A 100 -3.16 6.48 -15.56
CA GLY A 100 -4.18 5.44 -15.44
C GLY A 100 -5.61 5.94 -15.69
N VAL A 101 -5.96 7.14 -15.19
CA VAL A 101 -7.28 7.76 -15.42
C VAL A 101 -7.47 8.14 -16.89
N TYR A 102 -6.44 8.70 -17.54
CA TYR A 102 -6.50 8.98 -18.98
C TYR A 102 -6.67 7.70 -19.80
N LEU A 103 -5.90 6.66 -19.47
CA LEU A 103 -6.02 5.35 -20.11
C LEU A 103 -7.41 4.72 -19.89
N ASN A 104 -8.03 4.98 -18.74
CA ASN A 104 -9.39 4.53 -18.42
C ASN A 104 -10.47 5.20 -19.28
N GLN A 105 -10.28 6.45 -19.71
CA GLN A 105 -11.24 7.15 -20.56
C GLN A 105 -11.16 6.74 -22.03
N ILE A 106 -9.96 6.39 -22.52
CA ILE A 106 -9.72 6.05 -23.93
C ILE A 106 -10.09 4.59 -24.22
N LEU A 107 -9.90 3.69 -23.25
CA LEU A 107 -10.15 2.26 -23.44
C LEU A 107 -11.59 1.86 -23.12
N PRO A 108 -12.17 0.89 -23.84
CA PRO A 108 -13.47 0.33 -23.49
C PRO A 108 -13.41 -0.47 -22.18
N GLN A 109 -14.53 -0.48 -21.44
CA GLN A 109 -14.72 -1.10 -20.13
C GLN A 109 -14.14 -2.53 -20.01
N LEU A 110 -14.36 -3.38 -21.01
CA LEU A 110 -13.92 -4.79 -20.99
C LEU A 110 -12.39 -4.92 -21.03
N ILE A 111 -11.71 -4.06 -21.78
CA ILE A 111 -10.24 -4.08 -21.87
C ILE A 111 -9.63 -3.65 -20.53
N ILE A 112 -10.22 -2.65 -19.88
CA ILE A 112 -9.79 -2.20 -18.54
C ILE A 112 -9.96 -3.32 -17.51
N LEU A 113 -11.08 -4.03 -17.54
CA LEU A 113 -11.32 -5.15 -16.63
C LEU A 113 -10.29 -6.28 -16.84
N ILE A 114 -10.01 -6.65 -18.08
CA ILE A 114 -8.99 -7.68 -18.39
C ILE A 114 -7.62 -7.22 -17.92
N LEU A 115 -7.22 -5.98 -18.23
CA LEU A 115 -5.95 -5.41 -17.81
C LEU A 115 -5.82 -5.41 -16.28
N TYR A 116 -6.89 -5.03 -15.58
CA TYR A 116 -6.95 -5.06 -14.12
C TYR A 116 -6.74 -6.46 -13.56
N VAL A 117 -7.41 -7.48 -14.11
CA VAL A 117 -7.23 -8.88 -13.69
C VAL A 117 -5.81 -9.37 -13.95
N VAL A 118 -5.21 -9.04 -15.09
CA VAL A 118 -3.84 -9.44 -15.41
C VAL A 118 -2.83 -8.77 -14.47
N VAL A 119 -2.93 -7.46 -14.25
CA VAL A 119 -2.02 -6.71 -13.38
C VAL A 119 -2.16 -7.14 -11.93
N SER A 120 -3.39 -7.39 -11.47
CA SER A 120 -3.65 -7.88 -10.11
C SER A 120 -3.14 -9.31 -9.90
N ALA A 121 -3.32 -10.21 -10.87
CA ALA A 121 -2.76 -11.56 -10.82
C ALA A 121 -1.23 -11.53 -10.77
N PHE A 122 -0.60 -10.73 -11.64
CA PHE A 122 0.85 -10.56 -11.66
C PHE A 122 1.37 -9.98 -10.33
N SER A 123 0.73 -8.94 -9.82
CA SER A 123 1.08 -8.31 -8.54
C SER A 123 0.93 -9.30 -7.39
N THR A 124 -0.15 -10.06 -7.36
CA THR A 124 -0.40 -11.10 -6.34
C THR A 124 0.69 -12.15 -6.37
N VAL A 125 1.03 -12.70 -7.55
CA VAL A 125 2.09 -13.71 -7.67
C VAL A 125 3.45 -13.15 -7.22
N LYS A 126 3.78 -11.92 -7.62
CA LYS A 126 5.05 -11.26 -7.24
C LYS A 126 5.12 -11.03 -5.73
N THR A 127 4.04 -10.53 -5.12
CA THR A 127 3.95 -10.26 -3.68
C THR A 127 3.98 -11.57 -2.88
N THR A 128 3.23 -12.59 -3.28
CA THR A 128 3.25 -13.90 -2.62
C THR A 128 4.61 -14.57 -2.68
N ARG A 129 5.31 -14.52 -3.83
CA ARG A 129 6.67 -15.06 -3.96
C ARG A 129 7.66 -14.34 -3.03
N LYS A 130 7.57 -12.99 -2.96
CA LYS A 130 8.38 -12.20 -2.02
C LYS A 130 8.06 -12.54 -0.57
N GLY A 131 6.77 -12.68 -0.23
CA GLY A 131 6.31 -13.07 1.10
C GLY A 131 6.83 -14.44 1.53
N ILE A 132 6.80 -15.45 0.65
CA ILE A 132 7.37 -16.78 0.94
C ILE A 132 8.89 -16.70 1.17
N LYS A 133 9.60 -15.89 0.37
CA LYS A 133 11.05 -15.68 0.54
C LYS A 133 11.36 -15.02 1.88
N GLN A 134 10.61 -13.99 2.26
CA GLN A 134 10.74 -13.30 3.55
C GLN A 134 10.41 -14.23 4.72
N TYR A 135 9.33 -15.03 4.62
CA TYR A 135 8.95 -16.00 5.64
C TYR A 135 10.04 -17.06 5.86
N LYS A 136 10.66 -17.56 4.78
CA LYS A 136 11.76 -18.53 4.89
C LYS A 136 13.01 -17.91 5.54
N ALA A 137 13.33 -16.65 5.19
CA ALA A 137 14.45 -15.93 5.79
C ALA A 137 14.22 -15.66 7.29
N GLU A 138 13.01 -15.23 7.66
CA GLU A 138 12.63 -14.95 9.04
C GLU A 138 12.61 -16.23 9.90
N SER A 139 12.12 -17.34 9.34
CA SER A 139 12.12 -18.65 10.02
C SER A 139 13.53 -19.17 10.28
N ALA A 140 14.47 -18.95 9.36
CA ALA A 140 15.88 -19.32 9.54
C ALA A 140 16.56 -18.44 10.62
N ALA A 141 16.30 -17.13 10.63
CA ALA A 141 16.81 -16.21 11.64
C ALA A 141 16.26 -16.51 13.04
N ARG A 142 14.96 -16.82 13.17
CA ARG A 142 14.33 -17.22 14.44
C ARG A 142 14.93 -18.52 15.00
N ARG A 143 15.29 -19.47 14.13
CA ARG A 143 15.96 -20.72 14.55
C ARG A 143 17.39 -20.47 15.04
N ARG A 144 18.13 -19.53 14.43
CA ARG A 144 19.48 -19.12 14.88
C ARG A 144 19.44 -18.43 16.24
N ARG A 145 18.51 -17.49 16.47
CA ARG A 145 18.35 -16.80 17.77
C ARG A 145 18.04 -17.77 18.91
N ARG A 146 17.11 -18.71 18.69
CA ARG A 146 16.76 -19.74 19.68
C ARG A 146 17.95 -20.64 20.05
N ASN A 147 18.82 -20.94 19.09
CA ASN A 147 20.01 -21.77 19.34
C ASN A 147 21.11 -21.01 20.12
N HIS A 148 21.13 -19.67 20.01
CA HIS A 148 22.07 -18.79 20.72
C HIS A 148 21.66 -18.57 22.18
N GLU A 149 20.36 -18.57 22.51
CA GLU A 149 19.85 -18.46 23.89
C GLU A 149 20.08 -19.73 24.74
N LEU A 150 20.39 -20.88 24.14
CA LEU A 150 20.64 -22.16 24.83
C LEU A 150 22.09 -22.35 25.31
N GLN A 151 23.03 -21.45 24.99
CA GLN A 151 24.40 -21.45 25.52
C GLN A 151 24.65 -20.20 26.39
N PRO A 152 24.77 -20.32 27.73
CA PRO A 152 25.12 -19.17 28.56
C PRO A 152 26.62 -19.16 28.90
N SER A 153 27.38 -18.16 28.41
CA SER A 153 28.56 -17.51 29.06
C SER A 153 29.46 -16.78 28.03
N PRO A 154 30.36 -15.87 28.46
CA PRO A 154 30.12 -14.49 28.87
C PRO A 154 30.75 -13.51 27.85
N ASN A 155 30.48 -12.21 27.96
CA ASN A 155 31.09 -11.15 27.14
C ASN A 155 30.77 -11.12 25.64
N GLN A 156 29.51 -10.89 25.24
CA GLN A 156 29.19 -10.41 23.88
C GLN A 156 28.05 -9.38 23.83
N GLU A 157 27.92 -8.54 24.86
CA GLU A 157 27.03 -7.35 24.77
C GLU A 157 27.52 -6.31 23.73
N GLY A 158 28.71 -6.50 23.15
CA GLY A 158 29.32 -5.59 22.17
C GLY A 158 29.31 -6.00 20.69
N ALA A 159 29.03 -7.26 20.34
CA ALA A 159 29.31 -7.78 18.98
C ALA A 159 28.07 -8.03 18.09
N VAL A 160 26.89 -8.23 18.67
CA VAL A 160 25.64 -8.45 17.90
C VAL A 160 25.17 -7.19 17.16
N LYS A 161 25.83 -6.05 17.36
CA LYS A 161 25.52 -4.76 16.73
C LYS A 161 26.19 -4.52 15.36
N LEU A 162 27.10 -5.39 14.90
CA LEU A 162 27.97 -5.07 13.77
C LEU A 162 27.84 -5.97 12.52
N GLU A 163 27.20 -7.14 12.57
CA GLU A 163 27.12 -8.06 11.41
C GLU A 163 25.80 -8.04 10.63
N ASP A 164 24.69 -7.55 11.20
CA ASP A 164 23.47 -7.24 10.42
C ASP A 164 23.61 -5.92 9.63
N ALA A 165 24.81 -5.32 9.65
CA ALA A 165 25.11 -3.98 9.16
C ALA A 165 25.64 -3.91 7.72
N ASN A 166 25.64 -5.00 6.90
CA ASN A 166 26.43 -4.96 5.65
C ASN A 166 25.78 -5.41 4.31
N GLU A 167 24.49 -5.76 4.21
CA GLU A 167 23.92 -6.10 2.87
C GLU A 167 22.49 -5.63 2.58
N GLU A 168 22.09 -4.46 3.07
CA GLU A 168 21.19 -3.61 2.30
C GLU A 168 21.72 -2.19 2.40
N LYS A 169 22.56 -1.81 1.42
CA LYS A 169 23.12 -0.47 1.24
C LYS A 169 22.07 0.56 1.66
N ALA A 170 22.30 1.22 2.79
CA ALA A 170 21.67 2.48 3.08
C ALA A 170 22.14 3.43 1.99
N ASP A 171 21.29 3.64 0.99
CA ASP A 171 21.56 4.52 -0.11
C ASP A 171 22.00 5.88 0.47
N PRO A 172 23.03 6.55 -0.08
CA PRO A 172 23.39 7.92 0.31
C PRO A 172 22.22 8.93 0.17
N PHE A 173 21.09 8.48 -0.39
CA PHE A 173 19.81 9.16 -0.48
C PHE A 173 19.02 9.24 0.85
N LEU A 174 19.48 8.61 1.93
CA LEU A 174 18.87 8.75 3.27
C LEU A 174 19.15 10.11 3.94
N VAL A 175 19.78 11.04 3.22
CA VAL A 175 19.89 12.45 3.63
C VAL A 175 18.57 13.13 3.32
N MET A 176 17.90 13.64 4.37
CA MET A 176 16.68 14.42 4.23
C MET A 176 16.94 15.59 3.26
N PRO A 177 16.29 15.67 2.09
CA PRO A 177 16.43 16.84 1.24
C PRO A 177 15.87 18.05 2.01
N SER A 178 16.62 19.16 1.97
CA SER A 178 16.25 20.44 2.59
C SER A 178 14.76 20.75 2.43
N ARG A 179 14.11 21.27 3.49
CA ARG A 179 12.68 21.64 3.50
C ARG A 179 12.24 22.47 2.28
N ARG A 180 13.15 23.20 1.64
CA ARG A 180 12.91 23.96 0.41
C ARG A 180 12.86 23.10 -0.85
N ALA A 181 13.72 22.08 -0.97
CA ALA A 181 13.68 21.11 -2.06
C ALA A 181 12.40 20.24 -1.97
N LEU A 182 11.97 19.94 -0.74
CA LEU A 182 10.69 19.29 -0.47
C LEU A 182 9.49 20.12 -0.92
N ALA A 183 9.50 21.42 -0.60
CA ALA A 183 8.47 22.34 -1.05
C ALA A 183 8.45 22.46 -2.58
N LEU A 184 9.62 22.52 -3.23
CA LEU A 184 9.71 22.54 -4.70
C LEU A 184 9.08 21.30 -5.32
N TYR A 185 9.42 20.10 -4.82
CA TYR A 185 8.87 18.83 -5.32
C TYR A 185 7.36 18.72 -5.12
N TRP A 186 6.86 19.17 -3.97
CA TRP A 186 5.41 19.22 -3.73
C TRP A 186 4.75 20.19 -4.68
N THR A 187 5.29 21.41 -4.83
CA THR A 187 4.70 22.41 -5.71
C THR A 187 4.71 21.97 -7.16
N THR A 188 5.76 21.31 -7.67
CA THR A 188 5.79 20.81 -9.04
C THR A 188 4.83 19.64 -9.24
N ALA A 189 4.73 18.70 -8.28
CA ALA A 189 3.75 17.63 -8.34
C ALA A 189 2.31 18.16 -8.28
N PHE A 190 2.05 19.18 -7.45
CA PHE A 190 0.77 19.86 -7.36
C PHE A 190 0.45 20.65 -8.64
N LEU A 191 1.44 21.34 -9.22
CA LEU A 191 1.30 22.05 -10.49
C LEU A 191 1.00 21.08 -11.63
N ILE A 192 1.72 19.96 -11.73
CA ILE A 192 1.47 18.91 -12.72
C ILE A 192 0.08 18.31 -12.53
N TRP A 193 -0.33 18.09 -11.28
CA TRP A 193 -1.67 17.60 -10.97
C TRP A 193 -2.76 18.59 -11.39
N VAL A 194 -2.62 19.87 -11.03
CA VAL A 194 -3.56 20.94 -11.42
C VAL A 194 -3.59 21.13 -12.94
N LEU A 195 -2.45 21.11 -13.61
CA LEU A 195 -2.32 21.30 -15.06
C LEU A 195 -2.91 20.09 -15.82
N CYS A 196 -2.76 18.86 -15.29
CA CYS A 196 -3.46 17.67 -15.78
C CYS A 196 -4.96 17.64 -15.45
N LEU A 197 -5.43 18.38 -14.44
CA LEU A 197 -6.86 18.50 -14.11
C LEU A 197 -7.57 19.52 -15.02
N ILE A 198 -6.82 20.50 -15.53
CA ILE A 198 -7.32 21.56 -16.43
C ILE A 198 -7.38 21.07 -17.89
N PHE A 199 -6.46 20.20 -18.32
CA PHE A 199 -6.39 19.71 -19.70
C PHE A 199 -7.63 18.92 -20.22
N PRO A 200 -8.37 18.13 -19.42
CA PRO A 200 -9.58 17.43 -19.88
C PRO A 200 -10.84 18.31 -19.86
N LEU A 201 -10.72 19.59 -19.51
CA LEU A 201 -11.81 20.57 -19.44
C LEU A 201 -11.75 21.61 -20.57
N LEU A 202 -10.80 21.46 -21.50
CA LEU A 202 -10.63 22.25 -22.73
C LEU A 202 -10.82 21.34 -23.95
#